data_AF-A0A8H3C9X2-F1
#
_entry.id   AF-A0A8H3C9X2-F1
#
_cell.length_a   1.000
_cell.length_b   1.000
_cell.length_c   1.000
_cell.angle_alpha   90.00
_cell.angle_beta   90.00
_cell.angle_gamma   90.00
#
_symmetry.space_group_name_H-M   'P 1'
#
loop_
_entity.id
_entity.type
_entity.pdbx_description
1 polymer ?
#
loop_
_entity_poly.entity_id
_entity_poly.type
_entity_poly.pdbx_seq_one_letter_code
_entity_poly.pdbx_strand_id
1 'polypeptide(L)'
;MSHTSRRPLARNTNSLTSVLSFWLGPFTPRSNPPLAWSMGNGGKGRILINSPLSLDDGWYKEQPCTTFRALQHRKERKGFKHEFIVLKLLDGSVCRIERMGDPEAPFDAPVPRVGVAHDMAQCFRPDELDQACLDSSSIIAELELPLDFELMDVLKMCRAVQEEEKTRTYTPQIFNCSFLSLTIQVCLTRLVAYWEDQEFIEKWLAHVHDGIAALSDTSQPVSDTPSISQNKPDLFRVYHTLFPRLPNSGRDQSIMNEIQIGLELQLSVHSRAIQQDIAYRINNFLWYSNIASGLNQLLEEKTKEVFLAMIKKSPDFVKALNPAVNSLKRESLSLLTSLLATASTSTDANQSPETLSFKPKGFEKTIDYRSNLRPSSRPNTNARLVLQTRNLAIHWYQWIAYYLLYAVCWLLHTVLEIWGIPLFPPWRNSFFSTNVDEKVERVAHDMEHLATTEFPDLDRFVKTLRALSRHKITWGKTPWTDIHHRVAKHVPIDIFEEIETSKPKIEFYPMGQPRFVALSISAFQNHVLARIEIQAREMESLWLGSAKNIQAELVDTLSQFWNSIRRDTIMIDKECERGILSKGWVLELDDEDHL
;
A
#
# COMPACT_ATOMS: atom_id res chain seq x y z
N MET A 1 -14.27 -48.51 -56.60
CA MET A 1 -15.22 -47.75 -55.76
C MET A 1 -14.86 -48.00 -54.30
N SER A 2 -14.06 -47.10 -53.72
CA SER A 2 -13.49 -47.22 -52.38
C SER A 2 -14.21 -46.25 -51.43
N HIS A 3 -14.94 -46.78 -50.45
CA HIS A 3 -15.49 -46.00 -49.35
C HIS A 3 -14.57 -46.10 -48.13
N THR A 4 -13.97 -44.97 -47.77
CA THR A 4 -13.14 -44.76 -46.58
C THR A 4 -14.01 -44.50 -45.36
N SER A 5 -13.86 -45.35 -44.34
CA SER A 5 -14.46 -45.22 -43.01
C SER A 5 -13.62 -44.31 -42.12
N ARG A 6 -14.22 -43.23 -41.60
CA ARG A 6 -13.61 -42.32 -40.61
C ARG A 6 -13.75 -42.94 -39.21
N ARG A 7 -12.62 -43.14 -38.51
CA ARG A 7 -12.58 -43.32 -37.04
C ARG A 7 -12.34 -41.98 -36.35
N PRO A 8 -12.98 -41.69 -35.20
CA PRO A 8 -12.71 -40.49 -34.43
C PRO A 8 -11.43 -40.65 -33.59
N LEU A 9 -10.61 -39.60 -33.55
CA LEU A 9 -9.47 -39.46 -32.65
C LEU A 9 -9.97 -39.22 -31.21
N ALA A 10 -9.61 -40.11 -30.29
CA ALA A 10 -9.72 -39.88 -28.86
C ALA A 10 -8.72 -38.80 -28.43
N ARG A 11 -9.21 -37.70 -27.85
CA ARG A 11 -8.38 -36.69 -27.16
C ARG A 11 -7.88 -37.28 -25.84
N ASN A 12 -6.57 -37.32 -25.69
CA ASN A 12 -5.88 -37.80 -24.50
C ASN A 12 -5.75 -36.64 -23.49
N THR A 13 -6.61 -36.61 -22.46
CA THR A 13 -6.64 -35.59 -21.39
C THR A 13 -5.87 -35.98 -20.12
N ASN A 14 -5.05 -37.05 -20.17
CA ASN A 14 -4.45 -37.67 -18.97
C ASN A 14 -3.10 -37.08 -18.50
N SER A 15 -2.72 -35.87 -18.93
CA SER A 15 -1.37 -35.33 -18.64
C SER A 15 -1.28 -34.53 -17.33
N LEU A 16 -2.30 -33.72 -17.00
CA LEU A 16 -2.25 -32.81 -15.86
C LEU A 16 -2.67 -33.45 -14.52
N THR A 17 -3.59 -34.42 -14.55
CA THR A 17 -4.03 -35.17 -13.35
C THR A 17 -2.96 -36.11 -12.81
N SER A 18 -2.09 -36.62 -13.69
CA SER A 18 -1.00 -37.55 -13.35
C SER A 18 0.12 -36.86 -12.53
N VAL A 19 0.49 -35.63 -12.88
CA VAL A 19 1.55 -34.89 -12.18
C VAL A 19 1.14 -34.49 -10.77
N LEU A 20 -0.15 -34.15 -10.56
CA LEU A 20 -0.70 -33.86 -9.23
C LEU A 20 -0.78 -35.10 -8.34
N SER A 21 -1.18 -36.26 -8.88
CA SER A 21 -1.24 -37.53 -8.12
C SER A 21 0.12 -38.06 -7.65
N PHE A 22 1.22 -37.62 -8.28
CA PHE A 22 2.57 -38.06 -7.89
C PHE A 22 3.13 -37.27 -6.70
N TRP A 23 2.70 -36.01 -6.51
CA TRP A 23 3.01 -35.20 -5.34
C TRP A 23 2.04 -35.44 -4.17
N LEU A 24 0.83 -35.91 -4.50
CA LEU A 24 -0.28 -36.15 -3.60
C LEU A 24 -0.54 -37.66 -3.55
N GLY A 25 0.25 -38.41 -2.76
CA GLY A 25 0.05 -39.84 -2.55
C GLY A 25 -1.40 -40.18 -2.14
N PRO A 26 -1.84 -41.46 -2.19
CA PRO A 26 -3.24 -41.82 -1.98
C PRO A 26 -3.77 -41.29 -0.65
N PHE A 27 -4.64 -40.27 -0.74
CA PHE A 27 -5.27 -39.62 0.40
C PHE A 27 -6.46 -40.47 0.85
N THR A 28 -6.28 -41.19 1.96
CA THR A 28 -7.42 -41.63 2.75
C THR A 28 -7.68 -40.57 3.81
N PRO A 29 -8.94 -40.29 4.19
CA PRO A 29 -9.30 -39.37 5.27
C PRO A 29 -8.53 -39.60 6.59
N ARG A 30 -8.02 -40.81 6.80
CA ARG A 30 -7.22 -41.20 7.98
C ARG A 30 -5.75 -40.81 7.93
N SER A 31 -5.18 -40.50 6.77
CA SER A 31 -3.72 -40.31 6.63
C SER A 31 -3.27 -38.86 6.66
N ASN A 32 -4.19 -37.89 6.80
CA ASN A 32 -3.83 -36.46 6.88
C ASN A 32 -4.57 -35.78 8.06
N PRO A 33 -4.02 -35.84 9.28
CA PRO A 33 -4.62 -35.27 10.49
C PRO A 33 -5.10 -33.80 10.34
N PRO A 34 -4.41 -32.90 9.60
CA PRO A 34 -4.87 -31.52 9.42
C PRO A 34 -6.19 -31.39 8.64
N LEU A 35 -6.42 -32.26 7.65
CA LEU A 35 -7.71 -32.36 6.95
C LEU A 35 -8.74 -33.15 7.76
N ALA A 36 -8.31 -33.98 8.71
CA ALA A 36 -9.24 -34.67 9.61
C ALA A 36 -9.92 -33.69 10.60
N TRP A 37 -9.27 -32.56 10.93
CA TRP A 37 -9.87 -31.48 11.72
C TRP A 37 -11.02 -30.78 11.00
N SER A 38 -10.90 -30.58 9.68
CA SER A 38 -11.97 -29.98 8.86
C SER A 38 -13.17 -30.91 8.66
N MET A 39 -12.95 -32.22 8.51
CA MET A 39 -14.00 -33.23 8.30
C MET A 39 -14.77 -33.66 9.56
N GLY A 40 -14.77 -32.86 10.64
CA GLY A 40 -15.64 -33.08 11.80
C GLY A 40 -14.99 -33.66 13.05
N ASN A 41 -13.66 -33.69 13.14
CA ASN A 41 -12.93 -34.03 14.38
C ASN A 41 -12.36 -32.81 15.13
N GLY A 42 -12.60 -31.57 14.67
CA GLY A 42 -12.39 -30.41 15.54
C GLY A 42 -13.21 -30.66 16.81
N GLY A 43 -12.58 -30.67 17.97
CA GLY A 43 -13.22 -30.97 19.25
C GLY A 43 -14.50 -30.16 19.49
N LYS A 44 -15.23 -30.47 20.57
CA LYS A 44 -16.38 -29.64 20.96
C LYS A 44 -15.96 -28.16 21.06
N GLY A 45 -16.85 -27.24 20.67
CA GLY A 45 -16.60 -25.80 20.82
C GLY A 45 -15.86 -25.10 19.67
N ARG A 46 -15.88 -25.64 18.44
CA ARG A 46 -15.46 -24.89 17.23
C ARG A 46 -16.58 -24.01 16.67
N ILE A 47 -16.22 -22.87 16.09
CA ILE A 47 -17.11 -22.08 15.23
C ILE A 47 -16.53 -21.86 13.85
N LEU A 48 -17.44 -21.80 12.89
CA LEU A 48 -17.16 -21.31 11.55
C LEU A 48 -17.56 -19.84 11.46
N ILE A 49 -16.60 -18.99 11.13
CA ILE A 49 -16.76 -17.54 11.02
C ILE A 49 -17.36 -17.24 9.64
N ASN A 50 -18.69 -17.21 9.56
CA ASN A 50 -19.42 -16.90 8.33
C ASN A 50 -20.19 -15.58 8.49
N SER A 51 -20.26 -14.78 7.42
CA SER A 51 -21.14 -13.60 7.41
C SER A 51 -22.58 -13.96 7.01
N PRO A 52 -23.62 -13.44 7.70
CA PRO A 52 -23.54 -12.59 8.89
C PRO A 52 -23.23 -13.41 10.15
N LEU A 53 -22.20 -13.02 10.91
CA LEU A 53 -21.89 -13.60 12.22
C LEU A 53 -22.49 -12.70 13.29
N SER A 54 -23.45 -13.22 14.06
CA SER A 54 -23.91 -12.55 15.29
C SER A 54 -22.81 -12.69 16.33
N LEU A 55 -21.87 -11.75 16.34
CA LEU A 55 -20.72 -11.74 17.23
C LEU A 55 -21.11 -11.45 18.68
N ASP A 56 -22.22 -10.74 18.89
CA ASP A 56 -22.64 -10.25 20.21
C ASP A 56 -23.38 -11.31 21.04
N ASP A 57 -23.65 -12.51 20.51
CA ASP A 57 -24.33 -13.60 21.19
C ASP A 57 -23.73 -14.97 20.82
N GLY A 58 -24.02 -16.01 21.60
CA GLY A 58 -23.58 -17.37 21.32
C GLY A 58 -22.11 -17.64 21.71
N TRP A 59 -21.33 -18.21 20.79
CA TRP A 59 -20.03 -18.83 21.09
C TRP A 59 -19.05 -17.92 21.83
N TYR A 60 -18.96 -16.64 21.48
CA TYR A 60 -18.04 -15.71 22.17
C TYR A 60 -18.38 -15.58 23.67
N LYS A 61 -19.67 -15.44 24.01
CA LYS A 61 -20.15 -15.35 25.41
C LYS A 61 -20.03 -16.68 26.17
N GLU A 62 -19.90 -17.80 25.47
CA GLU A 62 -19.69 -19.12 26.08
C GLU A 62 -18.23 -19.36 26.50
N GLN A 63 -17.29 -18.49 26.07
CA GLN A 63 -15.89 -18.64 26.43
C GLN A 63 -15.63 -18.18 27.86
N PRO A 64 -14.91 -18.96 28.68
CA PRO A 64 -14.63 -18.62 30.08
C PRO A 64 -13.69 -17.41 30.21
N CYS A 65 -12.83 -17.21 29.21
CA CYS A 65 -11.95 -16.07 29.06
C CYS A 65 -11.95 -15.67 27.59
N THR A 66 -11.95 -14.38 27.32
CA THR A 66 -11.89 -13.82 25.96
C THR A 66 -10.68 -12.91 25.77
N THR A 67 -10.04 -12.50 26.85
CA THR A 67 -8.90 -11.60 26.82
C THR A 67 -7.60 -12.37 26.61
N PHE A 68 -6.69 -11.82 25.81
CA PHE A 68 -5.36 -12.38 25.55
C PHE A 68 -4.29 -11.28 25.44
N ARG A 69 -3.04 -11.65 25.73
CA ARG A 69 -1.87 -10.76 25.56
C ARG A 69 -0.83 -11.30 24.60
N ALA A 70 -0.76 -12.62 24.46
CA ALA A 70 0.24 -13.28 23.62
C ALA A 70 -0.41 -14.08 22.49
N LEU A 71 0.26 -14.11 21.35
CA LEU A 71 -0.15 -14.91 20.20
C LEU A 71 1.05 -15.64 19.58
N GLN A 72 0.78 -16.80 18.99
CA GLN A 72 1.76 -17.60 18.27
C GLN A 72 1.30 -17.82 16.84
N HIS A 73 2.14 -17.45 15.88
CA HIS A 73 2.04 -17.89 14.51
C HIS A 73 2.73 -19.25 14.38
N ARG A 74 1.97 -20.28 14.05
CA ARG A 74 2.45 -21.66 14.02
C ARG A 74 2.33 -22.26 12.62
N LYS A 75 3.19 -23.23 12.33
CA LYS A 75 3.19 -24.02 11.09
C LYS A 75 3.27 -25.50 11.39
N GLU A 76 2.38 -26.30 10.81
CA GLU A 76 2.42 -27.75 10.98
C GLU A 76 3.70 -28.36 10.38
N ARG A 77 4.28 -29.35 11.08
CA ARG A 77 5.52 -29.99 10.63
C ARG A 77 5.31 -31.02 9.52
N LYS A 78 4.09 -31.58 9.44
CA LYS A 78 3.69 -32.63 8.49
C LYS A 78 2.52 -32.13 7.64
N GLY A 79 2.21 -32.86 6.57
CA GLY A 79 1.10 -32.52 5.68
C GLY A 79 1.39 -31.28 4.82
N PHE A 80 0.36 -30.45 4.61
CA PHE A 80 0.43 -29.24 3.77
C PHE A 80 1.18 -28.07 4.43
N LYS A 81 1.78 -28.29 5.61
CA LYS A 81 2.44 -27.26 6.41
C LYS A 81 1.53 -26.05 6.63
N HIS A 82 0.30 -26.34 7.06
CA HIS A 82 -0.72 -25.34 7.32
C HIS A 82 -0.23 -24.32 8.37
N GLU A 83 -0.54 -23.05 8.16
CA GLU A 83 -0.17 -21.95 9.06
C GLU A 83 -1.42 -21.42 9.77
N PHE A 84 -1.33 -21.19 11.08
CA PHE A 84 -2.46 -20.77 11.91
C PHE A 84 -1.99 -19.90 13.09
N ILE A 85 -2.93 -19.21 13.72
CA ILE A 85 -2.70 -18.39 14.91
C ILE A 85 -3.21 -19.13 16.14
N VAL A 86 -2.46 -19.02 17.24
CA VAL A 86 -2.89 -19.42 18.58
C VAL A 86 -2.83 -18.22 19.49
N LEU A 87 -3.97 -17.81 20.04
CA LEU A 87 -4.07 -16.78 21.07
C LEU A 87 -3.94 -17.46 22.44
N LYS A 88 -3.05 -16.97 23.30
CA LYS A 88 -2.89 -17.43 24.68
C LYS A 88 -3.77 -16.57 25.58
N LEU A 89 -4.89 -17.12 26.03
CA LEU A 89 -5.85 -16.40 26.86
C LEU A 89 -5.31 -16.25 28.28
N LEU A 90 -5.77 -15.23 29.01
CA LEU A 90 -5.23 -14.88 30.33
C LEU A 90 -5.49 -15.95 31.42
N ASP A 91 -6.49 -16.81 31.23
CA ASP A 91 -6.80 -17.94 32.12
C ASP A 91 -5.96 -19.20 31.84
N GLY A 92 -5.04 -19.14 30.86
CA GLY A 92 -4.22 -20.26 30.42
C GLY A 92 -4.88 -21.14 29.35
N SER A 93 -6.12 -20.86 28.95
CA SER A 93 -6.74 -21.45 27.77
C SER A 93 -6.05 -20.95 26.49
N VAL A 94 -6.29 -21.64 25.36
CA VAL A 94 -5.81 -21.19 24.05
C VAL A 94 -6.94 -21.13 23.04
N CYS A 95 -6.94 -20.11 22.18
CA CYS A 95 -7.84 -20.02 21.03
C CYS A 95 -7.05 -20.21 19.73
N ARG A 96 -7.37 -21.24 18.96
CA ARG A 96 -6.80 -21.50 17.63
C ARG A 96 -7.68 -20.84 16.57
N ILE A 97 -7.05 -20.02 15.73
CA ILE A 97 -7.68 -19.34 14.60
C ILE A 97 -7.00 -19.81 13.31
N GLU A 98 -7.79 -20.30 12.36
CA GLU A 98 -7.25 -20.83 11.11
C GLU A 98 -8.19 -20.62 9.91
N ARG A 99 -7.60 -20.67 8.71
CA ARG A 99 -8.30 -20.48 7.44
C ARG A 99 -8.05 -21.64 6.50
N MET A 100 -9.11 -22.27 6.04
CA MET A 100 -9.04 -23.44 5.15
C MET A 100 -9.78 -23.19 3.84
N GLY A 101 -9.42 -23.96 2.81
CA GLY A 101 -10.28 -24.09 1.63
C GLY A 101 -11.47 -25.01 1.92
N ASP A 102 -12.42 -25.05 0.98
CA ASP A 102 -13.57 -25.94 1.03
C ASP A 102 -13.13 -27.42 1.24
N PRO A 103 -13.51 -28.06 2.36
CA PRO A 103 -13.13 -29.44 2.65
C PRO A 103 -13.81 -30.45 1.72
N GLU A 104 -14.93 -30.09 1.10
CA GLU A 104 -15.66 -30.93 0.14
C GLU A 104 -15.07 -30.82 -1.28
N ALA A 105 -14.24 -29.80 -1.53
CA ALA A 105 -13.58 -29.57 -2.82
C ALA A 105 -12.03 -29.50 -2.73
N PRO A 106 -11.34 -30.49 -2.10
CA PRO A 106 -9.91 -30.42 -1.83
C PRO A 106 -9.04 -30.45 -3.11
N PHE A 107 -9.60 -30.90 -4.24
CA PHE A 107 -8.91 -31.04 -5.52
C PHE A 107 -9.26 -29.96 -6.55
N ASP A 108 -10.16 -29.03 -6.23
CA ASP A 108 -10.48 -27.89 -7.12
C ASP A 108 -9.46 -26.74 -6.98
N ALA A 109 -8.60 -26.80 -5.97
CA ALA A 109 -7.53 -25.84 -5.70
C ALA A 109 -6.53 -25.54 -6.85
N PRO A 110 -6.19 -26.45 -7.78
CA PRO A 110 -5.31 -26.14 -8.91
C PRO A 110 -6.03 -25.55 -10.12
N VAL A 111 -7.37 -25.59 -10.17
CA VAL A 111 -8.13 -24.83 -11.15
C VAL A 111 -8.31 -23.42 -10.57
N PRO A 112 -8.24 -22.32 -11.34
CA PRO A 112 -8.62 -20.99 -10.87
C PRO A 112 -10.13 -20.87 -10.59
N ARG A 113 -10.78 -21.95 -10.14
CA ARG A 113 -12.08 -21.93 -9.51
C ARG A 113 -11.86 -21.61 -8.04
N VAL A 114 -12.26 -20.38 -7.75
CA VAL A 114 -12.43 -19.76 -6.46
C VAL A 114 -13.10 -20.72 -5.48
N GLY A 115 -12.32 -21.32 -4.56
CA GLY A 115 -12.88 -22.05 -3.43
C GLY A 115 -13.40 -21.08 -2.37
N VAL A 116 -14.49 -21.42 -1.69
CA VAL A 116 -14.94 -20.65 -0.53
C VAL A 116 -13.91 -20.86 0.59
N ALA A 117 -13.46 -19.77 1.22
CA ALA A 117 -12.62 -19.89 2.39
C ALA A 117 -13.44 -20.08 3.65
N HIS A 118 -12.97 -20.92 4.54
CA HIS A 118 -13.56 -21.18 5.84
C HIS A 118 -12.60 -20.71 6.92
N ASP A 119 -12.93 -19.59 7.55
CA ASP A 119 -12.20 -19.12 8.73
C ASP A 119 -12.87 -19.71 9.97
N MET A 120 -12.08 -20.24 10.89
CA MET A 120 -12.59 -20.95 12.07
C MET A 120 -11.88 -20.47 13.32
N ALA A 121 -12.61 -20.50 14.43
CA ALA A 121 -12.07 -20.31 15.77
C ALA A 121 -12.44 -21.49 16.67
N GLN A 122 -11.50 -21.92 17.49
CA GLN A 122 -11.73 -22.97 18.48
C GLN A 122 -10.93 -22.70 19.75
N CYS A 123 -11.60 -22.73 20.90
CA CYS A 123 -10.97 -22.57 22.20
C CYS A 123 -10.75 -23.93 22.86
N PHE A 124 -9.62 -24.05 23.56
CA PHE A 124 -9.22 -25.22 24.33
C PHE A 124 -8.89 -24.77 25.74
N ARG A 125 -9.56 -25.38 26.72
CA ARG A 125 -9.34 -25.11 28.13
C ARG A 125 -7.97 -25.64 28.58
N PRO A 126 -7.46 -25.22 29.76
CA PRO A 126 -6.16 -25.68 30.25
C PRO A 126 -6.05 -27.21 30.37
N ASP A 127 -7.16 -27.90 30.66
CA ASP A 127 -7.27 -29.36 30.74
C ASP A 127 -7.42 -30.06 29.37
N GLU A 128 -7.63 -29.30 28.29
CA GLU A 128 -7.88 -29.79 26.92
C GLU A 128 -6.78 -29.34 25.94
N LEU A 129 -5.66 -28.79 26.42
CA LEU A 129 -4.59 -28.26 25.56
C LEU A 129 -3.93 -29.31 24.66
N ASP A 130 -3.96 -30.58 25.06
CA ASP A 130 -3.50 -31.70 24.24
C ASP A 130 -4.35 -31.85 22.97
N GLN A 131 -5.66 -31.57 23.06
CA GLN A 131 -6.57 -31.56 21.92
C GLN A 131 -6.23 -30.47 20.92
N ALA A 132 -5.58 -29.37 21.31
CA ALA A 132 -5.16 -28.32 20.37
C ALA A 132 -4.04 -28.77 19.40
N CYS A 133 -3.42 -29.94 19.62
CA CYS A 133 -2.38 -30.53 18.77
C CYS A 133 -1.18 -29.59 18.51
N LEU A 134 -0.85 -28.73 19.48
CA LEU A 134 0.23 -27.75 19.37
C LEU A 134 1.61 -28.43 19.21
N ASP A 135 1.78 -29.61 19.79
CA ASP A 135 3.00 -30.45 19.70
C ASP A 135 3.36 -30.87 18.26
N SER A 136 2.37 -30.95 17.38
CA SER A 136 2.51 -31.31 15.96
C SER A 136 3.00 -30.16 15.05
N SER A 137 3.07 -28.93 15.59
CA SER A 137 3.45 -27.72 14.87
C SER A 137 4.72 -27.07 15.43
N SER A 138 5.37 -26.25 14.63
CA SER A 138 6.47 -25.36 15.02
C SER A 138 5.99 -23.93 15.14
N ILE A 139 6.48 -23.21 16.15
CA ILE A 139 6.30 -21.76 16.26
C ILE A 139 7.18 -21.09 15.20
N ILE A 140 6.57 -20.27 14.34
CA ILE A 140 7.27 -19.37 13.41
C ILE A 140 7.65 -18.09 14.15
N ALA A 141 6.67 -17.52 14.82
CA ALA A 141 6.78 -16.30 15.60
C ALA A 141 5.88 -16.41 16.82
N GLU A 142 6.34 -15.91 17.95
CA GLU A 142 5.53 -15.66 19.11
C GLU A 142 5.67 -14.19 19.50
N LEU A 143 4.54 -13.56 19.78
CA LEU A 143 4.46 -12.16 20.15
C LEU A 143 3.77 -12.07 21.50
N GLU A 144 4.31 -11.24 22.37
CA GLU A 144 3.62 -10.74 23.55
C GLU A 144 3.40 -9.22 23.36
N LEU A 145 2.13 -8.85 23.34
CA LEU A 145 1.66 -7.49 23.07
C LEU A 145 1.71 -6.67 24.37
N PRO A 146 1.95 -5.35 24.28
CA PRO A 146 2.02 -4.48 25.46
C PRO A 146 0.64 -4.18 26.08
N LEU A 147 -0.44 -4.60 25.43
CA LEU A 147 -1.83 -4.37 25.82
C LEU A 147 -2.61 -5.68 25.75
N ASP A 148 -3.66 -5.76 26.55
CA ASP A 148 -4.62 -6.85 26.49
C ASP A 148 -5.62 -6.61 25.35
N PHE A 149 -5.92 -7.66 24.58
CA PHE A 149 -6.86 -7.64 23.47
C PHE A 149 -8.02 -8.59 23.73
N GLU A 150 -9.17 -8.28 23.17
CA GLU A 150 -10.32 -9.16 23.21
C GLU A 150 -10.33 -10.10 22.01
N LEU A 151 -10.73 -11.36 22.23
CA LEU A 151 -10.94 -12.34 21.16
C LEU A 151 -11.90 -11.80 20.09
N MET A 152 -12.82 -10.93 20.50
CA MET A 152 -13.72 -10.21 19.61
C MET A 152 -12.98 -9.40 18.55
N ASP A 153 -11.85 -8.80 18.87
CA ASP A 153 -11.06 -7.99 17.94
C ASP A 153 -10.54 -8.87 16.78
N VAL A 154 -10.09 -10.08 17.10
CA VAL A 154 -9.62 -11.06 16.10
C VAL A 154 -10.79 -11.62 15.29
N LEU A 155 -11.93 -11.91 15.92
CA LEU A 155 -13.12 -12.39 15.20
C LEU A 155 -13.65 -11.33 14.22
N LYS A 156 -13.62 -10.05 14.58
CA LYS A 156 -13.96 -8.93 13.69
C LYS A 156 -13.01 -8.85 12.51
N MET A 157 -11.70 -9.05 12.72
CA MET A 157 -10.72 -9.14 11.63
C MET A 157 -11.05 -10.31 10.69
N CYS A 158 -11.28 -11.52 11.22
CA CYS A 158 -11.66 -12.68 10.41
C CYS A 158 -12.95 -12.43 9.62
N ARG A 159 -13.96 -11.83 10.25
CA ARG A 159 -15.22 -11.47 9.60
C ARG A 159 -14.99 -10.51 8.44
N ALA A 160 -14.21 -9.44 8.66
CA ALA A 160 -13.90 -8.49 7.60
C ALA A 160 -13.18 -9.18 6.42
N VAL A 161 -12.28 -10.15 6.69
CA VAL A 161 -11.61 -10.91 5.62
C VAL A 161 -12.62 -11.72 4.81
N GLN A 162 -13.66 -12.25 5.45
CA GLN A 162 -14.73 -13.03 4.81
C GLN A 162 -15.75 -12.17 4.05
N GLU A 163 -15.94 -10.92 4.44
CA GLU A 163 -16.91 -10.02 3.80
C GLU A 163 -16.36 -9.36 2.53
N GLU A 164 -15.05 -9.16 2.48
CA GLU A 164 -14.37 -8.56 1.34
C GLU A 164 -14.36 -9.50 0.12
N GLU A 165 -14.81 -9.01 -1.05
CA GLU A 165 -15.05 -9.83 -2.25
C GLU A 165 -13.81 -10.60 -2.71
N LYS A 166 -12.65 -9.96 -2.59
CA LYS A 166 -11.36 -10.53 -3.00
C LYS A 166 -10.90 -11.60 -2.00
N THR A 167 -10.96 -11.29 -0.71
CA THR A 167 -10.38 -12.10 0.35
C THR A 167 -11.35 -13.09 0.97
N ARG A 168 -12.64 -13.16 0.59
CA ARG A 168 -13.54 -14.27 0.96
C ARG A 168 -13.18 -15.60 0.29
N THR A 169 -12.32 -15.51 -0.72
CA THR A 169 -11.93 -16.64 -1.56
C THR A 169 -10.68 -17.30 -1.04
N TYR A 170 -10.63 -18.64 -1.04
CA TYR A 170 -9.40 -19.36 -0.74
C TYR A 170 -8.63 -19.55 -2.05
N THR A 171 -7.49 -18.87 -2.17
CA THR A 171 -6.54 -19.13 -3.24
C THR A 171 -5.27 -19.69 -2.64
N PRO A 172 -4.75 -20.83 -3.13
CA PRO A 172 -3.48 -21.38 -2.64
C PRO A 172 -2.32 -20.38 -2.74
N GLN A 173 -2.40 -19.48 -3.73
CA GLN A 173 -1.36 -18.53 -4.09
C GLN A 173 -1.30 -17.31 -3.14
N ILE A 174 -2.46 -16.72 -2.80
CA ILE A 174 -2.52 -15.40 -2.15
C ILE A 174 -3.35 -15.48 -0.87
N PHE A 175 -4.63 -15.82 -0.95
CA PHE A 175 -5.61 -15.74 0.15
C PHE A 175 -5.74 -17.05 0.92
N ASN A 176 -4.59 -17.63 1.30
CA ASN A 176 -4.49 -18.91 2.02
C ASN A 176 -4.39 -18.72 3.55
N CYS A 177 -4.09 -19.80 4.27
CA CYS A 177 -3.90 -19.81 5.71
C CYS A 177 -2.80 -18.87 6.25
N SER A 178 -1.72 -18.67 5.49
CA SER A 178 -0.65 -17.72 5.83
C SER A 178 -1.15 -16.28 5.74
N PHE A 179 -1.96 -15.96 4.72
CA PHE A 179 -2.55 -14.61 4.59
C PHE A 179 -3.35 -14.23 5.84
N LEU A 180 -4.29 -15.06 6.29
CA LEU A 180 -5.05 -14.74 7.51
C LEU A 180 -4.15 -14.56 8.73
N SER A 181 -3.14 -15.43 8.88
CA SER A 181 -2.19 -15.36 10.00
C SER A 181 -1.37 -14.06 10.00
N LEU A 182 -0.93 -13.61 8.83
CA LEU A 182 -0.20 -12.35 8.66
C LEU A 182 -1.12 -11.15 8.86
N THR A 183 -2.37 -11.22 8.36
CA THR A 183 -3.40 -10.20 8.56
C THR A 183 -3.65 -9.93 10.04
N ILE A 184 -3.89 -10.97 10.84
CA ILE A 184 -4.12 -10.82 12.28
C ILE A 184 -2.91 -10.18 12.96
N GLN A 185 -1.69 -10.64 12.65
CA GLN A 185 -0.47 -10.06 13.20
C GLN A 185 -0.33 -8.57 12.87
N VAL A 186 -0.45 -8.18 11.60
CA VAL A 186 -0.26 -6.80 11.19
C VAL A 186 -1.35 -5.87 11.72
N CYS A 187 -2.61 -6.32 11.77
CA CYS A 187 -3.71 -5.52 12.32
C CYS A 187 -3.56 -5.31 13.84
N LEU A 188 -3.27 -6.36 14.63
CA LEU A 188 -3.05 -6.22 16.08
C LEU A 188 -1.85 -5.32 16.39
N THR A 189 -0.74 -5.51 15.68
CA THR A 189 0.44 -4.65 15.88
C THR A 189 0.23 -3.22 15.44
N ARG A 190 -0.62 -2.98 14.43
CA ARG A 190 -1.03 -1.62 14.08
C ARG A 190 -1.93 -0.98 15.15
N LEU A 191 -2.79 -1.75 15.81
CA LEU A 191 -3.62 -1.26 16.92
C LEU A 191 -2.76 -0.85 18.14
N VAL A 192 -1.71 -1.61 18.43
CA VAL A 192 -0.71 -1.26 19.46
C VAL A 192 0.01 0.05 19.16
N ALA A 193 0.17 0.38 17.87
CA ALA A 193 1.08 1.44 17.45
C ALA A 193 0.63 2.85 17.81
N TYR A 194 -0.68 3.10 17.73
CA TYR A 194 -1.30 4.39 18.02
C TYR A 194 -0.49 5.59 17.47
N TRP A 195 -0.16 5.55 16.18
CA TRP A 195 0.67 6.58 15.54
C TRP A 195 -0.05 7.92 15.39
N GLU A 196 -1.37 7.90 15.40
CA GLU A 196 -2.27 9.06 15.38
C GLU A 196 -2.32 9.83 16.72
N ASP A 197 -1.26 9.72 17.50
CA ASP A 197 -1.08 10.40 18.78
C ASP A 197 -1.02 11.92 18.61
N GLN A 198 -1.73 12.63 19.50
CA GLN A 198 -1.91 14.08 19.39
C GLN A 198 -0.59 14.84 19.58
N GLU A 199 0.28 14.40 20.51
CA GLU A 199 1.58 15.03 20.74
C GLU A 199 2.46 14.93 19.49
N PHE A 200 2.48 13.77 18.85
CA PHE A 200 3.18 13.61 17.57
C PHE A 200 2.65 14.57 16.50
N ILE A 201 1.33 14.64 16.31
CA ILE A 201 0.71 15.48 15.28
C ILE A 201 1.03 16.95 15.52
N GLU A 202 0.94 17.41 16.76
CA GLU A 202 1.26 18.80 17.14
C GLU A 202 2.73 19.13 16.90
N LYS A 203 3.63 18.22 17.26
CA LYS A 203 5.06 18.37 17.00
C LYS A 203 5.37 18.42 15.50
N TRP A 204 4.75 17.55 14.71
CA TRP A 204 4.89 17.57 13.25
C TRP A 204 4.39 18.89 12.66
N LEU A 205 3.22 19.36 13.09
CA LEU A 205 2.66 20.65 12.65
C LEU A 205 3.54 21.83 13.04
N ALA A 206 4.16 21.82 14.23
CA ALA A 206 5.10 22.86 14.65
C ALA A 206 6.29 22.94 13.69
N HIS A 207 6.89 21.81 13.31
CA HIS A 207 7.97 21.80 12.33
C HIS A 207 7.53 22.26 10.93
N VAL A 208 6.31 21.92 10.52
CA VAL A 208 5.73 22.44 9.27
C VAL A 208 5.56 23.96 9.35
N HIS A 209 5.09 24.50 10.49
CA HIS A 209 4.98 25.94 10.70
C HIS A 209 6.34 26.64 10.65
N ASP A 210 7.38 26.07 11.25
CA ASP A 210 8.75 26.58 11.15
C ASP A 210 9.22 26.60 9.69
N GLY A 211 8.96 25.52 8.95
CA GLY A 211 9.29 25.43 7.53
C GLY A 211 8.54 26.44 6.65
N ILE A 212 7.29 26.76 7.00
CA ILE A 212 6.49 27.78 6.33
C ILE A 212 7.02 29.18 6.65
N ALA A 213 7.37 29.46 7.92
CA ALA A 213 7.96 30.74 8.32
C ALA A 213 9.28 31.01 7.58
N ALA A 214 10.11 29.98 7.40
CA ALA A 214 11.38 30.06 6.67
C ALA A 214 11.24 30.34 5.16
N LEU A 215 10.02 30.25 4.58
CA LEU A 215 9.79 30.60 3.17
C LEU A 215 10.07 32.10 2.92
N SER A 216 9.83 32.96 3.91
CA SER A 216 10.13 34.40 3.80
C SER A 216 11.61 34.72 3.80
N ASP A 217 12.41 33.99 4.58
CA ASP A 217 13.85 34.27 4.71
C ASP A 217 14.60 34.08 3.39
N THR A 218 14.17 33.10 2.59
CA THR A 218 14.74 32.87 1.25
C THR A 218 14.38 33.95 0.22
N SER A 219 13.46 34.86 0.54
CA SER A 219 13.08 35.95 -0.35
C SER A 219 13.90 37.22 -0.16
N GLN A 220 14.79 37.27 0.85
CA GLN A 220 15.69 38.40 1.01
C GLN A 220 16.63 38.50 -0.21
N PRO A 221 16.67 39.67 -0.90
CA PRO A 221 17.55 39.88 -2.03
C PRO A 221 18.99 39.82 -1.53
N VAL A 222 19.68 38.72 -1.80
CA VAL A 222 21.14 38.64 -1.66
C VAL A 222 21.70 39.74 -2.55
N SER A 223 22.32 40.74 -1.93
CA SER A 223 22.65 42.02 -2.54
C SER A 223 23.52 41.86 -3.79
N ASP A 224 23.09 42.54 -4.86
CA ASP A 224 23.84 43.00 -6.04
C ASP A 224 24.65 42.01 -6.91
N THR A 225 24.42 40.70 -6.82
CA THR A 225 24.97 39.76 -7.82
C THR A 225 23.92 39.39 -8.89
N PRO A 226 24.06 39.88 -10.14
CA PRO A 226 23.08 39.68 -11.21
C PRO A 226 22.94 38.23 -11.73
N SER A 227 23.61 37.24 -11.12
CA SER A 227 23.59 35.83 -11.54
C SER A 227 22.60 34.94 -10.78
N ILE A 228 21.96 35.40 -9.70
CA ILE A 228 21.15 34.54 -8.80
C ILE A 228 19.68 34.39 -9.26
N SER A 229 19.25 35.09 -10.32
CA SER A 229 17.86 34.96 -10.84
C SER A 229 17.46 33.55 -11.30
N GLN A 230 18.44 32.68 -11.57
CA GLN A 230 18.22 31.31 -12.06
C GLN A 230 17.60 30.34 -11.03
N ASN A 231 17.54 30.70 -9.75
CA ASN A 231 16.99 29.81 -8.71
C ASN A 231 15.50 30.02 -8.41
N LYS A 232 14.79 30.85 -9.20
CA LYS A 232 13.33 31.01 -9.06
C LYS A 232 12.60 29.95 -9.89
N PRO A 233 11.61 29.25 -9.32
CA PRO A 233 10.80 28.30 -10.10
C PRO A 233 10.12 29.00 -11.29
N ASP A 234 10.13 28.35 -12.46
CA ASP A 234 9.73 28.98 -13.73
C ASP A 234 8.31 29.54 -13.72
N LEU A 235 7.42 28.87 -13.02
CA LEU A 235 6.03 29.31 -12.95
C LEU A 235 5.87 30.61 -12.13
N PHE A 236 6.74 30.85 -11.15
CA PHE A 236 6.80 32.14 -10.46
C PHE A 236 7.33 33.25 -11.35
N ARG A 237 8.31 32.94 -12.19
CA ARG A 237 8.86 33.88 -13.18
C ARG A 237 7.75 34.32 -14.14
N VAL A 238 7.01 33.35 -14.72
CA VAL A 238 5.84 33.63 -15.57
C VAL A 238 4.78 34.46 -14.82
N TYR A 239 4.42 34.07 -13.60
CA TYR A 239 3.43 34.80 -12.82
C TYR A 239 3.86 36.25 -12.56
N HIS A 240 5.11 36.47 -12.15
CA HIS A 240 5.64 37.80 -11.90
C HIS A 240 5.61 38.69 -13.14
N THR A 241 5.89 38.14 -14.32
CA THR A 241 5.84 38.92 -15.57
C THR A 241 4.42 39.22 -16.03
N LEU A 242 3.46 38.33 -15.75
CA LEU A 242 2.04 38.58 -16.05
C LEU A 242 1.42 39.60 -15.08
N PHE A 243 1.86 39.59 -13.82
CA PHE A 243 1.33 40.41 -12.74
C PHE A 243 2.46 41.23 -12.09
N PRO A 244 3.09 42.15 -12.85
CA PRO A 244 4.11 43.01 -12.30
C PRO A 244 3.49 43.86 -11.18
N ARG A 245 4.19 43.97 -10.06
CA ARG A 245 3.72 44.78 -8.93
C ARG A 245 3.57 46.23 -9.35
N LEU A 246 2.48 46.85 -8.92
CA LEU A 246 2.34 48.30 -9.00
C LEU A 246 3.34 48.95 -8.02
N PRO A 247 4.25 49.82 -8.49
CA PRO A 247 5.33 50.39 -7.67
C PRO A 247 4.84 51.19 -6.44
N ASN A 248 3.55 51.55 -6.39
CA ASN A 248 2.97 52.34 -5.30
C ASN A 248 1.99 51.58 -4.40
N SER A 249 1.88 50.24 -4.49
CA SER A 249 0.87 49.51 -3.70
C SER A 249 1.17 49.47 -2.19
N GLY A 250 2.34 49.95 -1.74
CA GLY A 250 2.77 49.93 -0.33
C GLY A 250 2.88 48.53 0.28
N ARG A 251 2.60 47.49 -0.51
CA ARG A 251 2.48 46.10 -0.10
C ARG A 251 3.40 45.30 -1.01
N ASP A 252 4.68 45.32 -0.68
CA ASP A 252 5.73 44.55 -1.35
C ASP A 252 5.68 43.05 -0.98
N GLN A 253 4.49 42.46 -0.95
CA GLN A 253 4.32 41.06 -0.58
C GLN A 253 4.81 40.16 -1.71
N SER A 254 5.86 39.38 -1.44
CA SER A 254 6.34 38.30 -2.32
C SER A 254 5.20 37.33 -2.60
N ILE A 255 5.15 36.74 -3.79
CA ILE A 255 4.27 35.59 -4.05
C ILE A 255 4.54 34.53 -2.97
N MET A 256 5.81 34.36 -2.59
CA MET A 256 6.19 33.47 -1.50
C MET A 256 5.55 33.88 -0.17
N ASN A 257 5.40 35.18 0.10
CA ASN A 257 4.73 35.67 1.29
C ASN A 257 3.20 35.46 1.22
N GLU A 258 2.58 35.58 0.04
CA GLU A 258 1.16 35.22 -0.15
C GLU A 258 0.93 33.72 0.06
N ILE A 259 1.85 32.89 -0.43
CA ILE A 259 1.80 31.43 -0.23
C ILE A 259 2.03 31.08 1.23
N GLN A 260 3.00 31.71 1.89
CA GLN A 260 3.23 31.57 3.32
C GLN A 260 1.96 31.90 4.10
N ILE A 261 1.39 33.09 3.92
CA ILE A 261 0.16 33.51 4.60
C ILE A 261 -0.98 32.53 4.30
N GLY A 262 -1.10 32.06 3.06
CA GLY A 262 -2.11 31.10 2.67
C GLY A 262 -1.95 29.74 3.37
N LEU A 263 -0.72 29.24 3.48
CA LEU A 263 -0.40 27.98 4.16
C LEU A 263 -0.60 28.11 5.67
N GLU A 264 -0.10 29.19 6.27
CA GLU A 264 -0.33 29.52 7.68
C GLU A 264 -1.82 29.58 7.98
N LEU A 265 -2.61 30.27 7.15
CA LEU A 265 -4.06 30.37 7.34
C LEU A 265 -4.74 29.00 7.23
N GLN A 266 -4.38 28.19 6.24
CA GLN A 266 -5.00 26.87 6.07
C GLN A 266 -4.67 25.92 7.23
N LEU A 267 -3.44 25.95 7.74
CA LEU A 267 -2.98 25.05 8.79
C LEU A 267 -3.33 25.55 10.21
N SER A 268 -3.43 26.87 10.43
CA SER A 268 -3.74 27.46 11.75
C SER A 268 -5.25 27.63 12.01
N VAL A 269 -6.01 28.18 11.06
CA VAL A 269 -7.46 28.48 11.25
C VAL A 269 -8.28 27.21 11.44
N HIS A 270 -7.79 26.10 10.90
CA HIS A 270 -8.43 24.80 10.95
C HIS A 270 -7.62 23.80 11.75
N SER A 271 -6.83 24.24 12.74
CA SER A 271 -5.87 23.38 13.46
C SER A 271 -6.49 22.05 13.88
N ARG A 272 -7.69 22.06 14.49
CA ARG A 272 -8.42 20.83 14.86
C ARG A 272 -8.82 19.97 13.66
N ALA A 273 -9.36 20.58 12.59
CA ALA A 273 -9.79 19.81 11.41
C ALA A 273 -8.59 19.23 10.63
N ILE A 274 -7.47 19.95 10.61
CA ILE A 274 -6.20 19.47 10.03
C ILE A 274 -5.61 18.36 10.89
N GLN A 275 -5.60 18.50 12.22
CA GLN A 275 -5.19 17.43 13.13
C GLN A 275 -6.06 16.17 12.93
N GLN A 276 -7.37 16.34 12.77
CA GLN A 276 -8.29 15.23 12.48
C GLN A 276 -8.02 14.60 11.10
N ASP A 277 -7.73 15.39 10.06
CA ASP A 277 -7.34 14.86 8.74
C ASP A 277 -6.01 14.10 8.81
N ILE A 278 -5.02 14.62 9.54
CA ILE A 278 -3.73 13.96 9.79
C ILE A 278 -3.95 12.64 10.52
N ALA A 279 -4.67 12.67 11.65
CA ALA A 279 -4.99 11.48 12.44
C ALA A 279 -5.72 10.44 11.58
N TYR A 280 -6.72 10.87 10.81
CA TYR A 280 -7.45 10.00 9.87
C TYR A 280 -6.52 9.34 8.83
N ARG A 281 -5.61 10.10 8.22
CA ARG A 281 -4.64 9.57 7.24
C ARG A 281 -3.66 8.59 7.88
N ILE A 282 -3.06 8.96 9.01
CA ILE A 282 -2.14 8.07 9.76
C ILE A 282 -2.86 6.78 10.16
N ASN A 283 -4.10 6.89 10.61
CA ASN A 283 -4.91 5.75 11.02
C ASN A 283 -5.25 4.83 9.84
N ASN A 284 -5.31 5.34 8.62
CA ASN A 284 -5.51 4.57 7.39
C ASN A 284 -4.22 3.89 6.88
N PHE A 285 -3.05 4.24 7.41
CA PHE A 285 -1.82 3.54 7.05
C PHE A 285 -1.61 2.31 7.92
N LEU A 286 -1.57 1.15 7.26
CA LEU A 286 -1.17 -0.10 7.90
C LEU A 286 0.33 -0.11 8.21
N TRP A 287 1.15 0.36 7.26
CA TRP A 287 2.61 0.27 7.33
C TRP A 287 3.23 1.56 7.81
N TYR A 288 4.16 1.46 8.76
CA TYR A 288 4.91 2.57 9.32
C TYR A 288 5.65 3.37 8.23
N SER A 289 6.21 2.65 7.25
CA SER A 289 6.93 3.23 6.11
C SER A 289 6.09 4.22 5.29
N ASN A 290 4.76 4.18 5.41
CA ASN A 290 3.85 5.00 4.62
C ASN A 290 3.44 6.29 5.33
N ILE A 291 3.74 6.45 6.62
CA ILE A 291 3.34 7.64 7.38
C ILE A 291 4.01 8.88 6.80
N ALA A 292 5.34 8.84 6.65
CA ALA A 292 6.10 9.99 6.16
C ALA A 292 5.68 10.41 4.75
N SER A 293 5.48 9.46 3.84
CA SER A 293 4.99 9.76 2.49
C SER A 293 3.56 10.32 2.51
N GLY A 294 2.68 9.80 3.36
CA GLY A 294 1.30 10.29 3.51
C GLY A 294 1.22 11.72 4.07
N LEU A 295 2.09 12.06 5.04
CA LEU A 295 2.17 13.43 5.57
C LEU A 295 2.78 14.41 4.57
N ASN A 296 3.79 13.97 3.80
CA ASN A 296 4.32 14.76 2.68
C ASN A 296 3.25 14.99 1.61
N GLN A 297 2.45 13.97 1.28
CA GLN A 297 1.34 14.12 0.34
C GLN A 297 0.31 15.14 0.85
N LEU A 298 -0.04 15.12 2.14
CA LEU A 298 -0.92 16.13 2.72
C LEU A 298 -0.34 17.54 2.58
N LEU A 299 0.95 17.73 2.88
CA LEU A 299 1.63 19.00 2.74
C LEU A 299 1.64 19.48 1.27
N GLU A 300 1.86 18.55 0.33
CA GLU A 300 1.78 18.83 -1.10
C GLU A 300 0.36 19.26 -1.51
N GLU A 301 -0.68 18.55 -1.06
CA GLU A 301 -2.09 18.89 -1.29
C GLU A 301 -2.43 20.30 -0.79
N LYS A 302 -2.00 20.66 0.43
CA LYS A 302 -2.24 22.01 0.99
C LYS A 302 -1.45 23.09 0.27
N THR A 303 -0.20 22.82 -0.08
CA THR A 303 0.60 23.74 -0.89
C THR A 303 -0.08 24.02 -2.23
N LYS A 304 -0.57 22.97 -2.89
CA LYS A 304 -1.32 23.07 -4.14
C LYS A 304 -2.63 23.85 -3.97
N GLU A 305 -3.42 23.58 -2.94
CA GLU A 305 -4.68 24.29 -2.67
C GLU A 305 -4.45 25.80 -2.54
N VAL A 306 -3.45 26.19 -1.73
CA VAL A 306 -3.05 27.60 -1.55
C VAL A 306 -2.59 28.21 -2.86
N PHE A 307 -1.78 27.49 -3.62
CA PHE A 307 -1.25 27.95 -4.90
C PHE A 307 -2.36 28.23 -5.92
N LEU A 308 -3.32 27.31 -6.05
CA LEU A 308 -4.47 27.46 -6.94
C LEU A 308 -5.40 28.57 -6.46
N ALA A 309 -5.61 28.71 -5.14
CA ALA A 309 -6.43 29.77 -4.57
C ALA A 309 -5.81 31.16 -4.84
N MET A 310 -4.50 31.29 -4.73
CA MET A 310 -3.76 32.51 -5.05
C MET A 310 -3.92 32.91 -6.53
N ILE A 311 -3.69 31.98 -7.47
CA ILE A 311 -3.84 32.25 -8.90
C ILE A 311 -5.27 32.67 -9.24
N LYS A 312 -6.28 32.06 -8.60
CA LYS A 312 -7.69 32.41 -8.78
C LYS A 312 -8.06 33.79 -8.23
N LYS A 313 -7.36 34.28 -7.20
CA LYS A 313 -7.54 35.63 -6.62
C LYS A 313 -6.80 36.73 -7.41
N SER A 314 -5.81 36.35 -8.21
CA SER A 314 -5.00 37.25 -9.04
C SER A 314 -5.79 38.19 -10.00
N PRO A 315 -6.94 37.80 -10.61
CA PRO A 315 -7.69 38.67 -11.51
C PRO A 315 -8.10 40.01 -10.92
N ASP A 316 -8.33 40.07 -9.61
CA ASP A 316 -8.77 41.29 -8.90
C ASP A 316 -7.69 42.38 -8.88
N PHE A 317 -6.42 41.99 -9.08
CA PHE A 317 -5.29 42.90 -9.14
C PHE A 317 -5.07 43.52 -10.53
N VAL A 318 -5.73 42.99 -11.56
CA VAL A 318 -5.52 43.37 -12.96
C VAL A 318 -6.46 44.52 -13.34
N LYS A 319 -6.23 45.72 -12.79
CA LYS A 319 -6.79 46.97 -13.32
C LYS A 319 -5.80 47.62 -14.29
N ALA A 320 -5.53 46.99 -15.44
CA ALA A 320 -4.76 47.68 -16.50
C ALA A 320 -5.65 48.64 -17.29
N LEU A 321 -5.04 49.68 -17.85
CA LEU A 321 -5.70 50.69 -18.70
C LEU A 321 -6.28 50.12 -20.00
N ASN A 322 -5.79 48.95 -20.48
CA ASN A 322 -6.23 48.35 -21.73
C ASN A 322 -7.12 47.11 -21.50
N PRO A 323 -8.41 47.13 -21.88
CA PRO A 323 -9.32 46.00 -21.70
C PRO A 323 -8.93 44.75 -22.49
N ALA A 324 -8.26 44.89 -23.65
CA ALA A 324 -7.81 43.75 -24.45
C ALA A 324 -6.69 42.97 -23.75
N VAL A 325 -5.72 43.69 -23.16
CA VAL A 325 -4.65 43.09 -22.35
C VAL A 325 -5.23 42.40 -21.12
N ASN A 326 -6.21 43.02 -20.44
CA ASN A 326 -6.90 42.41 -19.29
C ASN A 326 -7.66 41.13 -19.67
N SER A 327 -8.23 41.08 -20.88
CA SER A 327 -8.88 39.86 -21.39
C SER A 327 -7.88 38.72 -21.55
N LEU A 328 -6.74 38.99 -22.20
CA LEU A 328 -5.69 37.98 -22.39
C LEU A 328 -5.08 37.54 -21.06
N LYS A 329 -4.83 38.45 -20.10
CA LYS A 329 -4.31 38.07 -18.77
C LYS A 329 -5.27 37.14 -18.02
N ARG A 330 -6.57 37.42 -18.08
CA ARG A 330 -7.61 36.54 -17.50
C ARG A 330 -7.65 35.17 -18.19
N GLU A 331 -7.52 35.15 -19.52
CA GLU A 331 -7.42 33.90 -20.27
C GLU A 331 -6.16 33.11 -19.90
N SER A 332 -5.00 33.77 -19.80
CA SER A 332 -3.75 33.17 -19.31
C SER A 332 -3.91 32.54 -17.94
N LEU A 333 -4.55 33.24 -16.98
CA LEU A 333 -4.81 32.70 -15.65
C LEU A 333 -5.72 31.46 -15.68
N SER A 334 -6.77 31.51 -16.49
CA SER A 334 -7.67 30.36 -16.66
C SER A 334 -6.94 29.16 -17.25
N LEU A 335 -6.13 29.36 -18.28
CA LEU A 335 -5.35 28.30 -18.91
C LEU A 335 -4.27 27.76 -17.96
N LEU A 336 -3.57 28.64 -17.23
CA LEU A 336 -2.56 28.25 -16.24
C LEU A 336 -3.19 27.45 -15.09
N THR A 337 -4.35 27.88 -14.59
CA THR A 337 -5.12 27.15 -13.58
C THR A 337 -5.52 25.76 -14.08
N SER A 338 -5.97 25.67 -15.35
CA SER A 338 -6.30 24.38 -15.97
C SER A 338 -5.07 23.48 -16.10
N LEU A 339 -3.92 24.03 -16.54
CA LEU A 339 -2.67 23.28 -16.64
C LEU A 339 -2.19 22.79 -15.27
N LEU A 340 -2.26 23.63 -14.24
CA LEU A 340 -1.91 23.26 -12.88
C LEU A 340 -2.85 22.19 -12.31
N ALA A 341 -4.14 22.25 -12.64
CA ALA A 341 -5.08 21.20 -12.26
C ALA A 341 -4.68 19.83 -12.87
N THR A 342 -4.18 19.80 -14.11
CA THR A 342 -3.70 18.54 -14.73
C THR A 342 -2.42 17.97 -14.10
N ALA A 343 -1.59 18.80 -13.46
CA ALA A 343 -0.43 18.32 -12.70
C ALA A 343 -0.84 17.36 -11.58
N SER A 344 -2.09 17.46 -11.12
CA SER A 344 -2.63 16.70 -10.00
C SER A 344 -2.98 15.25 -10.32
N THR A 345 -3.27 14.95 -11.58
CA THR A 345 -3.77 13.63 -11.98
C THR A 345 -2.66 12.70 -12.46
N SER A 346 -1.42 13.18 -12.52
CA SER A 346 -0.29 12.45 -13.12
C SER A 346 0.53 11.64 -12.10
N THR A 347 0.39 11.91 -10.80
CA THR A 347 1.31 11.37 -9.78
C THR A 347 1.10 9.88 -9.52
N ASP A 348 -0.13 9.37 -9.66
CA ASP A 348 -0.48 8.01 -9.23
C ASP A 348 -0.01 6.89 -10.18
N ALA A 349 0.36 7.20 -11.42
CA ALA A 349 0.53 6.16 -12.45
C ALA A 349 1.98 5.68 -12.66
N ASN A 350 3.01 6.43 -12.25
CA ASN A 350 4.40 6.17 -12.67
C ASN A 350 5.47 6.35 -11.60
N GLN A 351 5.12 6.79 -10.39
CA GLN A 351 6.07 6.73 -9.29
C GLN A 351 6.14 5.29 -8.78
N SER A 352 6.99 4.48 -9.42
CA SER A 352 7.68 3.43 -8.66
C SER A 352 8.24 4.14 -7.44
N PRO A 353 8.01 3.65 -6.20
CA PRO A 353 8.49 4.32 -5.01
C PRO A 353 9.99 4.55 -5.20
N GLU A 354 10.38 5.79 -5.50
CA GLU A 354 11.73 6.23 -5.26
C GLU A 354 11.87 6.01 -3.77
N THR A 355 12.52 4.89 -3.46
CA THR A 355 12.85 4.52 -2.11
C THR A 355 13.74 5.67 -1.68
N LEU A 356 13.18 6.62 -0.93
CA LEU A 356 13.94 7.41 0.02
C LEU A 356 14.70 6.34 0.78
N SER A 357 15.94 6.08 0.35
CA SER A 357 16.73 5.02 0.93
C SER A 357 17.09 5.56 2.30
N PHE A 358 16.21 5.30 3.27
CA PHE A 358 16.60 5.17 4.64
C PHE A 358 17.68 4.11 4.60
N LYS A 359 18.95 4.53 4.48
CA LYS A 359 20.06 3.66 4.78
C LYS A 359 19.85 3.31 6.25
N PRO A 360 19.47 2.08 6.62
CA PRO A 360 19.44 1.72 8.02
C PRO A 360 20.85 1.99 8.55
N LYS A 361 20.98 2.89 9.51
CA LYS A 361 22.24 3.08 10.22
C LYS A 361 22.54 1.76 10.93
N GLY A 362 23.43 0.97 10.33
CA GLY A 362 24.24 -0.07 10.95
C GLY A 362 23.55 -0.99 11.96
N PHE A 363 22.74 -1.93 11.48
CA PHE A 363 22.59 -3.24 12.12
C PHE A 363 22.99 -4.34 11.12
N GLU A 364 24.24 -4.28 10.65
CA GLU A 364 24.91 -5.42 10.01
C GLU A 364 25.31 -6.44 11.10
N LYS A 365 24.32 -7.17 11.59
CA LYS A 365 24.49 -8.59 11.90
C LYS A 365 23.39 -9.32 11.16
N THR A 366 23.67 -9.63 9.90
CA THR A 366 22.93 -10.61 9.11
C THR A 366 22.84 -11.88 9.95
N ILE A 367 21.66 -12.13 10.53
CA ILE A 367 21.35 -13.40 11.18
C ILE A 367 21.26 -14.40 10.03
N ASP A 368 22.35 -15.13 9.81
CA ASP A 368 22.45 -16.21 8.84
C ASP A 368 21.48 -17.33 9.28
N TYR A 369 20.26 -17.30 8.76
CA TYR A 369 19.24 -18.34 8.94
C TYR A 369 19.63 -19.60 8.14
N ARG A 370 20.80 -20.16 8.44
CA ARG A 370 21.23 -21.46 7.91
C ARG A 370 20.65 -22.54 8.82
N SER A 371 19.47 -23.02 8.45
CA SER A 371 18.84 -24.17 9.11
C SER A 371 19.80 -25.37 9.07
N ASN A 372 20.28 -25.78 10.24
CA ASN A 372 20.99 -27.04 10.44
C ASN A 372 20.03 -28.22 10.27
N LEU A 373 19.74 -28.57 9.01
CA LEU A 373 19.11 -29.83 8.66
C LEU A 373 20.15 -30.95 8.83
N ARG A 374 19.91 -31.83 9.83
CA ARG A 374 20.59 -33.12 9.96
C ARG A 374 20.51 -33.90 8.63
N PRO A 375 21.57 -34.59 8.19
CA PRO A 375 21.54 -35.36 6.96
C PRO A 375 20.69 -36.62 7.15
N SER A 376 19.44 -36.54 6.68
CA SER A 376 18.61 -37.71 6.42
C SER A 376 19.15 -38.45 5.19
N SER A 377 19.35 -39.76 5.33
CA SER A 377 19.60 -40.79 4.31
C SER A 377 19.63 -40.34 2.84
N ARG A 378 20.79 -40.56 2.19
CA ARG A 378 21.03 -40.39 0.75
C ARG A 378 19.87 -40.91 -0.11
N PRO A 379 19.15 -40.05 -0.86
CA PRO A 379 18.30 -40.51 -1.94
C PRO A 379 19.13 -40.76 -3.21
N ASN A 380 18.75 -41.79 -3.92
CA ASN A 380 19.38 -42.34 -5.12
C ASN A 380 19.57 -41.27 -6.21
N THR A 381 20.83 -40.96 -6.55
CA THR A 381 21.26 -39.89 -7.46
C THR A 381 20.79 -40.06 -8.91
N ASN A 382 20.39 -41.26 -9.30
CA ASN A 382 20.00 -41.56 -10.69
C ASN A 382 18.59 -41.05 -11.04
N ALA A 383 17.69 -40.84 -10.07
CA ALA A 383 16.35 -40.31 -10.34
C ALA A 383 16.36 -38.78 -10.62
N ARG A 384 17.35 -38.06 -10.09
CA ARG A 384 17.46 -36.59 -10.23
C ARG A 384 17.91 -36.16 -11.64
N LEU A 385 18.79 -36.93 -12.27
CA LEU A 385 19.28 -36.66 -13.63
C LEU A 385 18.21 -36.87 -14.71
N VAL A 386 17.28 -37.81 -14.51
CA VAL A 386 16.17 -38.07 -15.44
C VAL A 386 15.06 -37.02 -15.29
N LEU A 387 14.83 -36.47 -14.09
CA LEU A 387 13.87 -35.37 -13.88
C LEU A 387 14.39 -34.04 -14.44
N GLN A 388 15.69 -33.77 -14.32
CA GLN A 388 16.30 -32.52 -14.77
C GLN A 388 16.35 -32.38 -16.29
N THR A 389 16.59 -33.48 -17.01
CA THR A 389 16.59 -33.50 -18.49
C THR A 389 15.19 -33.35 -19.09
N ARG A 390 14.17 -33.91 -18.42
CA ARG A 390 12.77 -33.79 -18.87
C ARG A 390 12.21 -32.38 -18.65
N ASN A 391 12.62 -31.70 -17.58
CA ASN A 391 12.23 -30.31 -17.31
C ASN A 391 12.90 -29.30 -18.26
N LEU A 392 14.15 -29.55 -18.68
CA LEU A 392 14.82 -28.71 -19.69
C LEU A 392 14.10 -28.76 -21.05
N ALA A 393 13.63 -29.93 -21.46
CA ALA A 393 12.90 -30.09 -22.71
C ALA A 393 11.57 -29.33 -22.71
N ILE A 394 10.81 -29.37 -21.61
CA ILE A 394 9.52 -28.68 -21.49
C ILE A 394 9.70 -27.15 -21.54
N HIS A 395 10.74 -26.62 -20.87
CA HIS A 395 11.08 -25.19 -20.96
C HIS A 395 11.46 -24.76 -22.37
N TRP A 396 12.21 -25.59 -23.10
CA TRP A 396 12.60 -25.25 -24.46
C TRP A 396 11.39 -25.16 -25.41
N TYR A 397 10.44 -26.09 -25.34
CA TYR A 397 9.24 -26.03 -26.20
C TYR A 397 8.35 -24.84 -25.90
N GLN A 398 8.17 -24.46 -24.63
CA GLN A 398 7.40 -23.27 -24.27
C GLN A 398 8.09 -21.98 -24.71
N TRP A 399 9.42 -21.92 -24.57
CA TRP A 399 10.22 -20.81 -25.07
C TRP A 399 10.11 -20.72 -26.59
N ILE A 400 10.34 -21.81 -27.33
CA ILE A 400 10.14 -21.84 -28.80
C ILE A 400 8.72 -21.40 -29.15
N ALA A 401 7.67 -21.95 -28.52
CA ALA A 401 6.30 -21.61 -28.86
C ALA A 401 6.00 -20.12 -28.62
N TYR A 402 6.49 -19.55 -27.52
CA TYR A 402 6.34 -18.13 -27.21
C TYR A 402 7.09 -17.25 -28.22
N TYR A 403 8.36 -17.55 -28.51
CA TYR A 403 9.16 -16.79 -29.47
C TYR A 403 8.70 -16.99 -30.92
N LEU A 404 8.19 -18.16 -31.27
CA LEU A 404 7.59 -18.44 -32.58
C LEU A 404 6.29 -17.65 -32.74
N LEU A 405 5.43 -17.61 -31.72
CA LEU A 405 4.22 -16.78 -31.74
C LEU A 405 4.57 -15.30 -31.87
N TYR A 406 5.56 -14.83 -31.11
CA TYR A 406 6.05 -13.46 -31.22
C TYR A 406 6.63 -13.15 -32.61
N ALA A 407 7.43 -14.07 -33.17
CA ALA A 407 7.99 -13.94 -34.51
C ALA A 407 6.89 -13.95 -35.59
N VAL A 408 5.86 -14.79 -35.46
CA VAL A 408 4.70 -14.82 -36.36
C VAL A 408 3.91 -13.52 -36.26
N CYS A 409 3.64 -13.01 -35.05
CA CYS A 409 2.98 -11.73 -34.86
C CYS A 409 3.80 -10.57 -35.44
N TRP A 410 5.12 -10.59 -35.26
CA TRP A 410 6.03 -9.58 -35.81
C TRP A 410 6.10 -9.64 -37.34
N LEU A 411 6.17 -10.83 -37.92
CA LEU A 411 6.15 -11.03 -39.37
C LEU A 411 4.81 -10.60 -39.96
N LEU A 412 3.69 -10.97 -39.32
CA LEU A 412 2.34 -10.58 -39.72
C LEU A 412 2.16 -9.06 -39.67
N HIS A 413 2.66 -8.42 -38.61
CA HIS A 413 2.69 -6.96 -38.49
C HIS A 413 3.47 -6.32 -39.64
N THR A 414 4.67 -6.82 -39.92
CA THR A 414 5.56 -6.29 -40.97
C THR A 414 4.93 -6.45 -42.36
N VAL A 415 4.32 -7.60 -42.65
CA VAL A 415 3.63 -7.84 -43.92
C VAL A 415 2.43 -6.92 -44.06
N LEU A 416 1.61 -6.76 -43.03
CA LEU A 416 0.43 -5.88 -43.10
C LEU A 416 0.80 -4.39 -43.22
N GLU A 417 1.91 -3.97 -42.61
CA GLU A 417 2.46 -2.62 -42.74
C GLU A 417 2.92 -2.32 -44.18
N ILE A 418 3.60 -3.28 -44.84
CA ILE A 418 3.99 -3.16 -46.26
C ILE A 418 2.76 -3.00 -47.17
N TRP A 419 1.63 -3.59 -46.78
CA TRP A 419 0.37 -3.55 -47.52
C TRP A 419 -0.51 -2.35 -47.15
N GLY A 420 0.00 -1.43 -46.33
CA GLY A 420 -0.72 -0.21 -45.92
C GLY A 420 -1.85 -0.46 -44.93
N ILE A 421 -1.89 -1.61 -44.26
CA ILE A 421 -2.87 -1.96 -43.23
C ILE A 421 -2.18 -1.82 -41.85
N PRO A 422 -2.33 -0.69 -41.15
CA PRO A 422 -1.78 -0.53 -39.82
C PRO A 422 -2.60 -1.37 -38.81
N LEU A 423 -2.14 -2.58 -38.49
CA LEU A 423 -2.77 -3.44 -37.48
C LEU A 423 -2.75 -2.82 -36.08
N PHE A 424 -1.67 -2.12 -35.78
CA PHE A 424 -1.60 -1.20 -34.67
C PHE A 424 -1.48 0.18 -35.30
N PRO A 425 -2.43 1.12 -35.09
CA PRO A 425 -2.13 2.52 -35.40
C PRO A 425 -0.79 2.80 -34.72
N PRO A 426 0.20 3.33 -35.46
CA PRO A 426 1.58 3.30 -35.03
C PRO A 426 1.63 3.81 -33.60
N TRP A 427 2.24 3.03 -32.71
CA TRP A 427 2.60 3.50 -31.37
C TRP A 427 3.52 4.74 -31.41
N ARG A 428 3.78 5.34 -32.59
CA ARG A 428 4.17 6.76 -32.74
C ARG A 428 3.13 7.75 -32.20
N ASN A 429 1.87 7.33 -32.06
CA ASN A 429 0.87 8.03 -31.25
C ASN A 429 0.91 7.59 -29.79
N SER A 430 1.95 6.88 -29.33
CA SER A 430 2.44 7.02 -27.94
C SER A 430 2.93 8.46 -27.80
N PHE A 431 1.92 9.33 -27.73
CA PHE A 431 1.87 10.70 -27.31
C PHE A 431 3.25 11.21 -26.92
N PHE A 432 3.89 11.98 -27.81
CA PHE A 432 4.96 12.86 -27.40
C PHE A 432 4.40 13.70 -26.27
N SER A 433 4.65 13.26 -25.04
CA SER A 433 4.19 14.00 -23.90
C SER A 433 5.04 15.24 -23.89
N THR A 434 4.38 16.37 -24.07
CA THR A 434 5.10 17.64 -24.04
C THR A 434 5.45 17.89 -22.58
N ASN A 435 6.76 17.91 -22.30
CA ASN A 435 7.24 18.32 -20.99
C ASN A 435 6.86 19.79 -20.78
N VAL A 436 6.00 20.04 -19.80
CA VAL A 436 5.50 21.40 -19.52
C VAL A 436 6.62 22.29 -19.00
N ASP A 437 7.55 21.74 -18.24
CA ASP A 437 8.64 22.49 -17.60
C ASP A 437 9.50 23.19 -18.65
N GLU A 438 9.95 22.46 -19.67
CA GLU A 438 10.78 23.03 -20.76
C GLU A 438 10.04 24.15 -21.53
N LYS A 439 8.72 24.04 -21.66
CA LYS A 439 7.90 25.04 -22.38
C LYS A 439 7.61 26.26 -21.51
N VAL A 440 7.31 26.06 -20.23
CA VAL A 440 7.10 27.13 -19.26
C VAL A 440 8.40 27.88 -19.00
N GLU A 441 9.53 27.19 -18.89
CA GLU A 441 10.87 27.79 -18.77
C GLU A 441 11.20 28.67 -19.97
N ARG A 442 10.99 28.16 -21.19
CA ARG A 442 11.23 28.94 -22.42
C ARG A 442 10.35 30.18 -22.48
N VAL A 443 9.08 30.06 -22.11
CA VAL A 443 8.16 31.19 -22.02
C VAL A 443 8.61 32.18 -20.95
N ALA A 444 8.99 31.70 -19.76
CA ALA A 444 9.48 32.55 -18.67
C ALA A 444 10.68 33.37 -19.15
N HIS A 445 11.62 32.71 -19.85
CA HIS A 445 12.79 33.35 -20.44
C HIS A 445 12.41 34.40 -21.50
N ASP A 446 11.56 34.05 -22.46
CA ASP A 446 11.09 34.98 -23.49
C ASP A 446 10.40 36.21 -22.87
N MET A 447 9.61 36.01 -21.81
CA MET A 447 8.87 37.07 -21.12
C MET A 447 9.76 37.99 -20.28
N GLU A 448 10.80 37.47 -19.63
CA GLU A 448 11.71 38.26 -18.77
C GLU A 448 12.56 39.26 -19.55
N HIS A 449 12.86 39.00 -20.82
CA HIS A 449 13.60 39.93 -21.68
C HIS A 449 12.76 41.10 -22.19
N LEU A 450 11.44 41.07 -21.99
CA LEU A 450 10.54 42.14 -22.41
C LEU A 450 10.48 43.24 -21.35
N ALA A 451 10.92 44.45 -21.72
CA ALA A 451 10.83 45.62 -20.84
C ALA A 451 9.38 45.97 -20.50
N THR A 452 8.45 45.73 -21.43
CA THR A 452 7.01 45.90 -21.25
C THR A 452 6.28 44.78 -21.97
N THR A 453 5.40 44.05 -21.26
CA THR A 453 4.57 43.00 -21.85
C THR A 453 3.51 43.61 -22.76
N GLU A 454 3.72 43.58 -24.08
CA GLU A 454 2.74 44.09 -25.04
C GLU A 454 1.68 43.05 -25.39
N PHE A 455 0.62 43.50 -26.09
CA PHE A 455 -0.45 42.61 -26.54
C PHE A 455 0.04 41.42 -27.39
N PRO A 456 0.97 41.58 -28.37
CA PRO A 456 1.44 40.47 -29.19
C PRO A 456 2.18 39.40 -28.38
N ASP A 457 2.95 39.79 -27.37
CA ASP A 457 3.68 38.86 -26.50
C ASP A 457 2.72 38.03 -25.66
N LEU A 458 1.70 38.69 -25.11
CA LEU A 458 0.69 38.04 -24.30
C LEU A 458 -0.21 37.11 -25.15
N ASP A 459 -0.58 37.51 -26.37
CA ASP A 459 -1.31 36.65 -27.29
C ASP A 459 -0.50 35.42 -27.71
N ARG A 460 0.81 35.59 -27.97
CA ARG A 460 1.73 34.47 -28.24
C ARG A 460 1.79 33.52 -27.04
N PHE A 461 1.90 34.05 -25.83
CA PHE A 461 1.90 33.25 -24.61
C PHE A 461 0.58 32.48 -24.41
N VAL A 462 -0.57 33.15 -24.56
CA VAL A 462 -1.90 32.51 -24.49
C VAL A 462 -2.03 31.41 -25.53
N LYS A 463 -1.56 31.61 -26.77
CA LYS A 463 -1.53 30.57 -27.81
C LYS A 463 -0.68 29.37 -27.38
N THR A 464 0.47 29.59 -26.77
CA THR A 464 1.32 28.52 -26.23
C THR A 464 0.62 27.75 -25.11
N LEU A 465 0.04 28.44 -24.12
CA LEU A 465 -0.72 27.78 -23.05
C LEU A 465 -1.92 26.98 -23.59
N ARG A 466 -2.62 27.51 -24.60
CA ARG A 466 -3.76 26.84 -25.25
C ARG A 466 -3.31 25.60 -26.04
N ALA A 467 -2.12 25.64 -26.64
CA ALA A 467 -1.53 24.47 -27.28
C ALA A 467 -1.18 23.39 -26.24
N LEU A 468 -0.57 23.78 -25.12
CA LEU A 468 -0.26 22.88 -24.01
C LEU A 468 -1.51 22.23 -23.42
N SER A 469 -2.58 23.00 -23.20
CA SER A 469 -3.83 22.49 -22.61
C SER A 469 -4.58 21.51 -23.51
N ARG A 470 -4.25 21.44 -24.80
CA ARG A 470 -4.83 20.51 -25.78
C ARG A 470 -4.02 19.22 -25.93
N HIS A 471 -2.83 19.15 -25.35
CA HIS A 471 -1.94 18.00 -25.48
C HIS A 471 -1.89 17.18 -24.19
N LYS A 472 -1.52 15.90 -24.32
CA LYS A 472 -1.20 15.06 -23.16
C LYS A 472 0.13 15.54 -22.58
N ILE A 473 0.04 16.38 -21.57
CA ILE A 473 1.19 16.98 -20.91
C ILE A 473 1.70 16.13 -19.75
N THR A 474 2.99 16.19 -19.50
CA THR A 474 3.63 15.66 -18.29
C THR A 474 4.45 16.76 -17.66
N TRP A 475 4.39 16.81 -16.33
CA TRP A 475 5.26 17.65 -15.52
C TRP A 475 6.46 16.79 -15.13
N GLY A 476 7.67 17.24 -15.40
CA GLY A 476 8.88 16.60 -14.89
C GLY A 476 9.01 16.84 -13.38
N LYS A 477 8.61 18.04 -12.92
CA LYS A 477 8.43 18.39 -11.51
C LYS A 477 7.10 19.09 -11.30
N THR A 478 6.39 18.80 -10.20
CA THR A 478 5.15 19.54 -9.92
C THR A 478 5.48 21.00 -9.62
N PRO A 479 4.65 21.98 -10.02
CA PRO A 479 4.98 23.41 -9.87
C PRO A 479 5.18 23.90 -8.44
N TRP A 480 4.69 23.13 -7.47
CA TRP A 480 4.83 23.38 -6.04
C TRP A 480 5.90 22.50 -5.38
N THR A 481 6.60 21.64 -6.13
CA THR A 481 7.65 20.75 -5.58
C THR A 481 8.70 21.55 -4.79
N ASP A 482 9.12 22.71 -5.28
CA ASP A 482 10.16 23.50 -4.62
C ASP A 482 9.69 24.10 -3.29
N ILE A 483 8.42 24.50 -3.20
CA ILE A 483 7.83 25.00 -1.95
C ILE A 483 7.70 23.86 -0.96
N HIS A 484 7.10 22.75 -1.41
CA HIS A 484 6.96 21.53 -0.62
C HIS A 484 8.32 21.07 -0.09
N HIS A 485 9.35 21.00 -0.93
CA HIS A 485 10.69 20.58 -0.52
C HIS A 485 11.32 21.54 0.49
N ARG A 486 11.12 22.86 0.35
CA ARG A 486 11.61 23.85 1.33
C ARG A 486 10.94 23.68 2.69
N VAL A 487 9.62 23.47 2.72
CA VAL A 487 8.89 23.23 3.97
C VAL A 487 9.29 21.88 4.56
N ALA A 488 9.26 20.81 3.76
CA ALA A 488 9.59 19.46 4.19
C ALA A 488 11.03 19.32 4.72
N LYS A 489 11.99 20.12 4.24
CA LYS A 489 13.37 20.15 4.76
C LYS A 489 13.44 20.55 6.24
N HIS A 490 12.44 21.28 6.74
CA HIS A 490 12.36 21.67 8.16
C HIS A 490 11.63 20.65 9.02
N VAL A 491 11.02 19.62 8.42
CA VAL A 491 10.47 18.48 9.14
C VAL A 491 11.61 17.46 9.34
N PRO A 492 12.16 17.32 10.55
CA PRO A 492 13.29 16.42 10.76
C PRO A 492 12.86 14.98 10.51
N ILE A 493 13.71 14.20 9.84
CA ILE A 493 13.50 12.75 9.65
C ILE A 493 13.36 12.07 11.02
N ASP A 494 14.10 12.59 11.99
CA ASP A 494 14.19 12.16 13.37
C ASP A 494 12.82 12.18 14.09
N ILE A 495 11.84 12.98 13.62
CA ILE A 495 10.51 12.99 14.23
C ILE A 495 9.82 11.62 14.14
N PHE A 496 10.03 10.91 13.02
CA PHE A 496 9.46 9.59 12.83
C PHE A 496 10.18 8.58 13.73
N GLU A 497 11.52 8.64 13.78
CA GLU A 497 12.30 7.81 14.70
C GLU A 497 11.87 8.02 16.16
N GLU A 498 11.57 9.26 16.56
CA GLU A 498 11.12 9.59 17.90
C GLU A 498 9.78 8.95 18.25
N ILE A 499 8.78 9.01 17.34
CA ILE A 499 7.51 8.28 17.50
C ILE A 499 7.79 6.82 17.79
N GLU A 500 8.62 6.20 16.96
CA GLU A 500 8.90 4.78 17.06
C GLU A 500 9.61 4.44 18.39
N THR A 501 10.43 5.34 18.92
CA THR A 501 11.08 5.16 20.22
C THR A 501 10.16 5.40 21.42
N SER A 502 9.13 6.24 21.28
CA SER A 502 8.16 6.51 22.35
C SER A 502 7.05 5.46 22.41
N LYS A 503 6.83 4.71 21.32
CA LYS A 503 5.82 3.65 21.27
C LYS A 503 6.23 2.39 22.04
N PRO A 504 5.25 1.64 22.56
CA PRO A 504 5.53 0.41 23.27
C PRO A 504 6.18 -0.62 22.35
N LYS A 505 7.11 -1.38 22.91
CA LYS A 505 7.81 -2.46 22.20
C LYS A 505 7.01 -3.75 22.30
N ILE A 506 7.12 -4.57 21.26
CA ILE A 506 6.54 -5.90 21.19
C ILE A 506 7.62 -6.89 21.58
N GLU A 507 7.33 -7.72 22.58
CA GLU A 507 8.22 -8.82 22.92
C GLU A 507 8.07 -9.92 21.87
N PHE A 508 9.10 -10.13 21.07
CA PHE A 508 9.06 -11.01 19.92
C PHE A 508 10.04 -12.18 20.09
N TYR A 509 9.53 -13.39 19.90
CA TYR A 509 10.31 -14.62 19.92
C TYR A 509 10.37 -15.24 18.52
N PRO A 510 11.47 -14.99 17.77
CA PRO A 510 11.65 -15.61 16.47
C PRO A 510 11.99 -17.10 16.59
N MET A 511 11.52 -17.89 15.63
CA MET A 511 11.86 -19.31 15.54
C MET A 511 13.38 -19.54 15.62
N GLY A 512 13.81 -20.29 16.65
CA GLY A 512 15.20 -20.72 16.81
C GLY A 512 16.06 -19.84 17.71
N GLN A 513 15.55 -18.74 18.26
CA GLN A 513 16.24 -17.98 19.29
C GLN A 513 15.81 -18.42 20.69
N PRO A 514 16.69 -18.35 21.71
CA PRO A 514 16.37 -18.83 23.05
C PRO A 514 15.66 -17.79 23.94
N ARG A 515 15.46 -16.55 23.48
CA ARG A 515 14.94 -15.44 24.29
C ARG A 515 14.05 -14.52 23.44
N PHE A 516 13.09 -13.88 24.12
CA PHE A 516 12.33 -12.77 23.55
C PHE A 516 13.27 -11.57 23.29
N VAL A 517 12.95 -10.84 22.23
CA VAL A 517 13.60 -9.59 21.84
C VAL A 517 12.53 -8.53 21.76
N ALA A 518 12.69 -7.45 22.53
CA ALA A 518 11.86 -6.27 22.41
C ALA A 518 12.10 -5.61 21.04
N LEU A 519 11.10 -5.67 20.16
CA LEU A 519 11.11 -5.03 18.86
C LEU A 519 10.24 -3.77 18.86
N SER A 520 10.66 -2.77 18.11
CA SER A 520 9.78 -1.67 17.76
C SER A 520 8.73 -2.14 16.73
N ILE A 521 7.61 -1.42 16.59
CA ILE A 521 6.50 -1.82 15.71
C ILE A 521 6.96 -1.90 14.25
N SER A 522 7.68 -0.90 13.74
CA SER A 522 8.25 -0.89 12.39
C SER A 522 9.22 -2.06 12.16
N ALA A 523 10.01 -2.45 13.17
CA ALA A 523 10.90 -3.60 13.08
C ALA A 523 10.09 -4.91 12.95
N PHE A 524 9.00 -5.05 13.70
CA PHE A 524 8.09 -6.18 13.55
C PHE A 524 7.36 -6.16 12.20
N GLN A 525 6.90 -5.01 11.72
CA GLN A 525 6.27 -4.90 10.40
C GLN A 525 7.24 -5.28 9.27
N ASN A 526 8.52 -4.91 9.38
CA ASN A 526 9.56 -5.36 8.46
C ASN A 526 9.73 -6.89 8.50
N HIS A 527 9.59 -7.52 9.66
CA HIS A 527 9.55 -8.98 9.77
C HIS A 527 8.34 -9.57 9.02
N VAL A 528 7.16 -9.00 9.17
CA VAL A 528 5.95 -9.41 8.41
C VAL A 528 6.17 -9.26 6.90
N LEU A 529 6.72 -8.14 6.44
CA LEU A 529 7.05 -7.91 5.03
C LEU A 529 8.06 -8.94 4.50
N ALA A 530 9.09 -9.29 5.28
CA ALA A 530 10.03 -10.35 4.94
C ALA A 530 9.35 -11.72 4.86
N ARG A 531 8.37 -12.00 5.72
CA ARG A 531 7.56 -13.24 5.64
C ARG A 531 6.68 -13.27 4.39
N ILE A 532 6.06 -12.15 4.01
CA ILE A 532 5.31 -12.02 2.75
C ILE A 532 6.23 -12.31 1.56
N GLU A 533 7.44 -11.77 1.55
CA GLU A 533 8.43 -12.04 0.49
C GLU A 533 8.82 -13.52 0.43
N ILE A 534 9.09 -14.16 1.57
CA ILE A 534 9.39 -15.60 1.63
C ILE A 534 8.21 -16.41 1.07
N GLN A 535 6.98 -16.10 1.48
CA GLN A 535 5.78 -16.76 0.96
C GLN A 535 5.65 -16.56 -0.56
N ALA A 536 5.85 -15.36 -1.06
CA ALA A 536 5.76 -15.07 -2.49
C ALA A 536 6.80 -15.86 -3.31
N ARG A 537 8.03 -16.00 -2.79
CA ARG A 537 9.07 -16.84 -3.40
C ARG A 537 8.74 -18.34 -3.33
N GLU A 538 8.13 -18.80 -2.24
CA GLU A 538 7.61 -20.17 -2.13
C GLU A 538 6.55 -20.42 -3.21
N MET A 539 5.62 -19.50 -3.43
CA MET A 539 4.59 -19.62 -4.47
C MET A 539 5.17 -19.57 -5.89
N GLU A 540 6.17 -18.73 -6.14
CA GLU A 540 6.88 -18.70 -7.42
C GLU A 540 7.60 -20.02 -7.71
N SER A 541 8.20 -20.65 -6.68
CA SER A 541 8.83 -21.98 -6.81
C SER A 541 7.84 -23.10 -7.18
N LEU A 542 6.55 -22.89 -6.88
CA LEU A 542 5.44 -23.76 -7.23
C LEU A 542 4.78 -23.37 -8.57
N TRP A 543 5.33 -22.40 -9.30
CA TRP A 543 4.81 -21.89 -10.58
C TRP A 543 3.43 -21.25 -10.48
N LEU A 544 3.10 -20.69 -9.31
CA LEU A 544 1.79 -20.09 -9.04
C LEU A 544 1.74 -18.60 -9.38
N GLY A 545 2.85 -17.97 -9.74
CA GLY A 545 2.91 -16.56 -10.13
C GLY A 545 4.31 -15.98 -9.90
N SER A 546 4.53 -14.73 -10.31
CA SER A 546 5.80 -14.05 -10.00
C SER A 546 5.80 -13.61 -8.54
N ALA A 547 6.91 -13.83 -7.84
CA ALA A 547 7.07 -13.44 -6.44
C ALA A 547 6.83 -11.93 -6.24
N LYS A 548 7.33 -11.10 -7.18
CA LYS A 548 7.14 -9.63 -7.12
C LYS A 548 5.67 -9.23 -7.16
N ASN A 549 4.88 -9.85 -8.05
CA ASN A 549 3.46 -9.53 -8.20
C ASN A 549 2.66 -10.02 -6.99
N ILE A 550 2.94 -11.24 -6.51
CA ILE A 550 2.28 -11.81 -5.33
C ILE A 550 2.59 -10.97 -4.09
N GLN A 551 3.85 -10.58 -3.90
CA GLN A 551 4.26 -9.72 -2.78
C GLN A 551 3.53 -8.36 -2.83
N ALA A 552 3.55 -7.69 -4.00
CA ALA A 552 2.87 -6.41 -4.16
C ALA A 552 1.36 -6.53 -3.89
N GLU A 553 0.72 -7.58 -4.42
CA GLU A 553 -0.70 -7.83 -4.21
C GLU A 553 -1.05 -8.13 -2.75
N LEU A 554 -0.21 -8.89 -2.02
CA LEU A 554 -0.41 -9.16 -0.59
C LEU A 554 -0.30 -7.87 0.24
N VAL A 555 0.75 -7.07 0.01
CA VAL A 555 0.98 -5.81 0.74
C VAL A 555 -0.15 -4.79 0.47
N ASP A 556 -0.57 -4.66 -0.78
CA ASP A 556 -1.68 -3.81 -1.18
C ASP A 556 -3.01 -4.28 -0.58
N THR A 557 -3.32 -5.58 -0.70
CA THR A 557 -4.57 -6.13 -0.17
C THR A 557 -4.64 -6.00 1.35
N LEU A 558 -3.54 -6.22 2.08
CA LEU A 558 -3.49 -5.99 3.53
C LEU A 558 -3.78 -4.51 3.89
N SER A 559 -3.23 -3.58 3.12
CA SER A 559 -3.45 -2.13 3.33
C SER A 559 -4.90 -1.74 3.05
N GLN A 560 -5.49 -2.25 1.97
CA GLN A 560 -6.90 -2.04 1.63
C GLN A 560 -7.83 -2.65 2.69
N PHE A 561 -7.48 -3.84 3.17
CA PHE A 561 -8.21 -4.54 4.21
C PHE A 561 -8.24 -3.74 5.53
N TRP A 562 -7.07 -3.24 5.97
CA TRP A 562 -6.99 -2.37 7.15
C TRP A 562 -7.88 -1.12 7.01
N ASN A 563 -7.83 -0.47 5.84
CA ASN A 563 -8.70 0.67 5.54
C ASN A 563 -10.20 0.31 5.60
N SER A 564 -10.57 -0.91 5.22
CA SER A 564 -11.96 -1.38 5.27
C SER A 564 -12.46 -1.52 6.71
N ILE A 565 -11.71 -2.24 7.57
CA ILE A 565 -12.05 -2.40 9.00
C ILE A 565 -12.28 -1.04 9.68
N ARG A 566 -11.42 -0.06 9.38
CA ARG A 566 -11.52 1.27 9.99
C ARG A 566 -12.74 2.05 9.50
N ARG A 567 -13.09 1.96 8.21
CA ARG A 567 -14.28 2.63 7.67
C ARG A 567 -15.57 2.13 8.30
N ASP A 568 -15.68 0.82 8.52
CA ASP A 568 -16.85 0.23 9.17
C ASP A 568 -16.98 0.69 10.63
N THR A 569 -15.85 0.85 11.32
CA THR A 569 -15.81 1.35 12.70
C THR A 569 -16.31 2.80 12.80
N ILE A 570 -15.84 3.68 11.90
CA ILE A 570 -16.27 5.10 11.88
C ILE A 570 -17.77 5.24 11.60
N MET A 571 -18.33 4.34 10.78
CA MET A 571 -19.77 4.33 10.50
C MET A 571 -20.57 3.91 11.75
N ILE A 572 -20.07 2.92 12.50
CA ILE A 572 -20.67 2.47 13.75
C ILE A 572 -20.62 3.57 14.81
N ASP A 573 -19.50 4.28 14.96
CA ASP A 573 -19.39 5.38 15.94
C ASP A 573 -20.35 6.53 15.64
N LYS A 574 -20.52 6.88 14.35
CA LYS A 574 -21.51 7.90 13.93
C LYS A 574 -22.96 7.45 14.11
N GLU A 575 -23.23 6.14 14.16
CA GLU A 575 -24.55 5.59 14.48
C GLU A 575 -24.76 5.50 16.01
N CYS A 576 -23.70 5.18 16.74
CA CYS A 576 -23.64 5.17 18.21
C CYS A 576 -23.85 6.59 18.79
N GLU A 577 -23.20 7.61 18.23
CA GLU A 577 -23.43 9.03 18.54
C GLU A 577 -24.86 9.48 18.20
N ARG A 578 -25.55 8.78 17.28
CA ARG A 578 -26.97 9.01 16.95
C ARG A 578 -27.94 8.20 17.83
N GLY A 579 -27.44 7.55 18.89
CA GLY A 579 -28.26 6.98 19.98
C GLY A 579 -28.79 5.57 19.75
N ILE A 580 -28.17 4.77 18.87
CA ILE A 580 -28.54 3.38 18.63
C ILE A 580 -27.26 2.53 18.51
N LEU A 581 -27.11 1.53 19.38
CA LEU A 581 -26.00 0.55 19.54
C LEU A 581 -24.84 0.96 20.48
N SER A 582 -24.21 -0.05 21.08
CA SER A 582 -23.26 0.05 22.20
C SER A 582 -21.83 0.36 21.78
N LYS A 583 -21.12 1.11 22.64
CA LYS A 583 -19.70 1.46 22.59
C LYS A 583 -18.81 0.29 22.12
N GLY A 584 -18.15 0.46 20.98
CA GLY A 584 -17.08 -0.41 20.53
C GLY A 584 -16.07 0.41 19.74
N TRP A 585 -14.81 0.39 20.19
CA TRP A 585 -13.66 1.15 19.66
C TRP A 585 -13.57 2.63 20.07
N VAL A 586 -13.89 2.94 21.32
CA VAL A 586 -13.31 4.12 21.99
C VAL A 586 -12.37 3.57 23.06
N LEU A 587 -11.05 3.70 22.84
CA LEU A 587 -10.13 3.77 23.97
C LEU A 587 -10.51 5.07 24.68
N GLU A 588 -11.37 4.98 25.70
CA GLU A 588 -11.62 6.08 26.62
C GLU A 588 -10.27 6.40 27.26
N LEU A 589 -9.70 7.54 26.89
CA LEU A 589 -8.72 8.21 27.71
C LEU A 589 -9.47 8.57 29.00
N ASP A 590 -9.14 7.89 30.09
CA ASP A 590 -9.55 8.28 31.43
C ASP A 590 -9.02 9.70 31.68
N ASP A 591 -9.86 10.71 31.47
CA ASP A 591 -9.73 12.01 32.11
C ASP A 591 -10.04 11.81 33.62
N GLU A 592 -9.11 11.20 34.35
CA GLU A 592 -9.03 11.42 35.79
C GLU A 592 -8.39 12.78 36.03
N ASP A 593 -9.24 13.80 36.09
CA ASP A 593 -9.02 14.98 36.92
C ASP A 593 -10.36 15.66 37.17
N HIS A 594 -11.07 15.21 38.22
CA HIS A 594 -11.88 16.05 39.11
C HIS A 594 -12.47 15.23 40.26
N LEU A 595 -11.72 15.16 41.37
CA LEU A 595 -12.24 15.42 42.73
C LEU A 595 -11.12 15.75 43.71
#